data_AF-A0A519XY89-F1
#
_entry.id   AF-A0A519XY89-F1
#
_cell.length_a   1.000
_cell.length_b   1.000
_cell.length_c   1.000
_cell.angle_alpha   90.00
_cell.angle_beta   90.00
_cell.angle_gamma   90.00
#
_symmetry.space_group_name_H-M   'P 1'
#
loop_
_entity.id
_entity.type
_entity.pdbx_description
1 polymer ?
#
loop_
_entity_poly.entity_id
_entity_poly.type
_entity_poly.pdbx_seq_one_letter_code
_entity_poly.pdbx_strand_id
1 'polypeptide(L)'
;VTKWKKLGNTIHQLMALRLSKVDVNKGNVEFNKAVANGLMSANTDNLSYPHLAEQNNENYWYNSFTRLGRNWFAVSKPLVDYMLPLNDPRLAVYANKNAAGNYVGLDYGLPGSVTVVINNYSLLGSNLRLQNSPVALVTYAQSLFAMAEAAKMGWITGGETAAKANYDKAIEFSIRQWNNNDISSLSAYLANPAVAYDAANGYQKIGNQRWVHLFLHGYEGWAEWRRTGFPNFLAPAPNNNGILIPRREGYPTQERSNNASNYAAAVASFPYGGVDDLNARVWWDKP
;
A
#
# COMPACT_ATOMS: atom_id res chain seq x y z
N VAL A 1 4.79 -21.03 16.51
CA VAL A 1 5.89 -21.17 15.52
C VAL A 1 5.39 -21.26 14.07
N THR A 2 4.35 -22.04 13.75
CA THR A 2 3.87 -22.20 12.35
C THR A 2 3.52 -20.89 11.63
N LYS A 3 2.74 -19.99 12.26
CA LYS A 3 2.42 -18.66 11.68
C LYS A 3 3.66 -17.79 11.43
N TRP A 4 4.67 -17.88 12.30
CA TRP A 4 5.96 -17.19 12.10
C TRP A 4 6.71 -17.70 10.87
N LYS A 5 6.69 -19.01 10.60
CA LYS A 5 7.28 -19.57 9.37
C LYS A 5 6.56 -19.05 8.12
N LYS A 6 5.23 -19.08 8.11
CA LYS A 6 4.41 -18.52 7.01
C LYS A 6 4.69 -17.04 6.78
N LEU A 7 4.79 -16.25 7.86
CA LEU A 7 5.15 -14.84 7.80
C LEU A 7 6.54 -14.64 7.18
N GLY A 8 7.55 -15.37 7.65
CA GLY A 8 8.92 -15.27 7.12
C GLY A 8 8.98 -15.59 5.62
N ASN A 9 8.31 -16.66 5.19
CA ASN A 9 8.22 -17.02 3.78
C ASN A 9 7.43 -15.98 2.96
N THR A 10 6.39 -15.38 3.52
CA THR A 10 5.62 -14.34 2.84
C THR A 10 6.44 -13.06 2.67
N ILE A 11 7.19 -12.63 3.69
CA ILE A 11 8.12 -11.50 3.57
C ILE A 11 9.19 -11.82 2.51
N HIS A 12 9.73 -13.04 2.53
CA HIS A 12 10.70 -13.49 1.53
C HIS A 12 10.14 -13.38 0.10
N GLN A 13 8.90 -13.82 -0.12
CA GLN A 13 8.20 -13.69 -1.40
C GLN A 13 8.08 -12.22 -1.84
N LEU A 14 7.64 -11.32 -0.95
CA LEU A 14 7.47 -9.90 -1.26
C LEU A 14 8.81 -9.23 -1.60
N MET A 15 9.87 -9.57 -0.87
CA MET A 15 11.23 -9.09 -1.15
C MET A 15 11.76 -9.63 -2.48
N ALA A 16 11.52 -10.90 -2.80
CA ALA A 16 11.92 -11.49 -4.08
C ALA A 16 11.22 -10.82 -5.26
N LEU A 17 9.91 -10.52 -5.13
CA LEU A 17 9.19 -9.75 -6.14
C LEU A 17 9.74 -8.33 -6.29
N ARG A 18 10.30 -7.72 -5.23
CA ARG A 18 10.95 -6.41 -5.31
C ARG A 18 12.17 -6.39 -6.23
N LEU A 19 12.76 -7.56 -6.52
CA LEU A 19 13.88 -7.71 -7.45
C LEU A 19 13.46 -7.72 -8.93
N SER A 20 12.16 -7.77 -9.22
CA SER A 20 11.56 -7.94 -10.56
C SER A 20 12.12 -7.05 -11.67
N LYS A 21 12.67 -5.87 -11.38
CA LYS A 21 13.29 -4.99 -12.39
C LYS A 21 14.81 -5.00 -12.38
N VAL A 22 15.44 -5.36 -11.26
CA VAL A 22 16.88 -5.23 -11.06
C VAL A 22 17.63 -6.55 -11.23
N ASP A 23 17.04 -7.66 -10.79
CA ASP A 23 17.57 -9.02 -10.96
C ASP A 23 16.41 -10.02 -11.07
N VAL A 24 15.89 -10.14 -12.30
CA VAL A 24 14.73 -10.99 -12.62
C VAL A 24 14.99 -12.45 -12.28
N ASN A 25 16.19 -12.94 -12.56
CA ASN A 25 16.55 -14.35 -12.37
C ASN A 25 16.58 -14.70 -10.88
N LYS A 26 17.28 -13.89 -10.07
CA LYS A 26 17.32 -14.10 -8.62
C LYS A 26 15.95 -13.91 -7.99
N GLY A 27 15.20 -12.89 -8.43
CA GLY A 27 13.83 -12.66 -8.00
C GLY A 27 12.94 -13.88 -8.22
N ASN A 28 12.97 -14.47 -9.42
CA ASN A 28 12.20 -15.66 -9.76
C ASN A 28 12.58 -16.87 -8.88
N VAL A 29 13.88 -17.16 -8.75
CA VAL A 29 14.39 -18.29 -7.93
C VAL A 29 13.94 -18.17 -6.47
N GLU A 30 14.17 -17.02 -5.85
CA GLU A 30 13.84 -16.80 -4.43
C GLU A 30 12.32 -16.74 -4.20
N PHE A 31 11.55 -16.21 -5.17
CA PHE A 31 10.09 -16.21 -5.10
C PHE A 31 9.53 -17.64 -5.08
N ASN A 32 9.97 -18.50 -5.99
CA ASN A 32 9.53 -19.90 -6.05
C ASN A 32 9.97 -20.70 -4.82
N LYS A 33 11.16 -20.42 -4.28
CA LYS A 33 11.62 -21.00 -3.00
C LYS A 33 10.72 -20.60 -1.83
N ALA A 34 10.34 -19.32 -1.74
CA ALA A 34 9.41 -18.84 -0.73
C ALA A 34 8.03 -19.53 -0.83
N VAL A 35 7.52 -19.69 -2.06
CA VAL A 35 6.25 -20.39 -2.33
C VAL A 35 6.31 -21.85 -1.89
N ALA A 36 7.38 -22.57 -2.27
CA ALA A 36 7.57 -23.97 -1.91
C ALA A 36 7.67 -24.21 -0.40
N ASN A 37 8.22 -23.25 0.36
CA ASN A 37 8.31 -23.32 1.82
C ASN A 37 6.97 -23.07 2.54
N GLY A 38 5.94 -22.62 1.84
CA GLY A 38 4.60 -22.38 2.36
C GLY A 38 4.39 -20.95 2.86
N LEU A 39 3.41 -20.27 2.26
CA LEU A 39 3.04 -18.89 2.53
C LEU A 39 1.86 -18.80 3.51
N MET A 40 1.40 -17.58 3.80
CA MET A 40 0.08 -17.37 4.40
C MET A 40 -1.01 -18.00 3.53
N SER A 41 -2.06 -18.57 4.14
CA SER A 41 -3.14 -19.26 3.41
C SER A 41 -4.53 -18.66 3.66
N ALA A 42 -4.66 -17.75 4.61
CA ALA A 42 -5.90 -17.04 4.95
C ALA A 42 -5.60 -15.77 5.75
N ASN A 43 -6.59 -14.88 5.90
CA ASN A 43 -6.47 -13.68 6.74
C ASN A 43 -6.17 -13.98 8.22
N THR A 44 -6.47 -15.19 8.70
CA THR A 44 -6.11 -15.64 10.06
C THR A 44 -4.60 -15.83 10.26
N ASP A 45 -3.81 -15.86 9.19
CA ASP A 45 -2.34 -15.88 9.24
C ASP A 45 -1.71 -14.49 9.17
N ASN A 46 -2.50 -13.42 8.95
CA ASN A 46 -1.99 -12.05 8.85
C ASN A 46 -1.18 -11.68 10.10
N LEU A 47 -0.08 -10.97 9.89
CA LEU A 47 0.61 -10.28 10.98
C LEU A 47 -0.12 -8.95 11.20
N SER A 48 -0.76 -8.83 12.35
CA SER A 48 -1.37 -7.59 12.82
C SER A 48 -0.87 -7.28 14.23
N TYR A 49 -0.60 -6.01 14.49
CA TYR A 49 -0.35 -5.51 15.82
C TYR A 49 -1.70 -5.27 16.53
N PRO A 50 -2.01 -6.02 17.60
CA PRO A 50 -3.25 -5.85 18.34
C PRO A 50 -3.07 -4.74 19.37
N HIS A 51 -3.67 -3.58 19.12
CA HIS A 51 -3.81 -2.55 20.14
C HIS A 51 -4.75 -3.02 21.25
N LEU A 52 -4.53 -2.51 22.47
CA LEU A 52 -5.33 -2.88 23.64
C LEU A 52 -6.33 -1.76 23.96
N ALA A 53 -7.40 -2.12 24.68
CA ALA A 53 -8.36 -1.15 25.22
C ALA A 53 -7.83 -0.48 26.49
N GLU A 54 -6.58 0.00 26.46
CA GLU A 54 -5.94 0.71 27.56
C GLU A 54 -4.89 1.71 27.02
N GLN A 55 -4.55 2.72 27.81
CA GLN A 55 -3.80 3.90 27.37
C GLN A 55 -2.39 3.63 26.85
N ASN A 56 -1.64 2.70 27.44
CA ASN A 56 -0.22 2.50 27.13
C ASN A 56 0.01 1.77 25.80
N ASN A 57 -0.98 1.00 25.33
CA ASN A 57 -0.95 0.23 24.08
C ASN A 57 -2.13 0.56 23.15
N GLU A 58 -2.76 1.73 23.33
CA GLU A 58 -3.90 2.16 22.49
C GLU A 58 -3.47 2.48 21.05
N ASN A 59 -4.44 2.42 20.15
CA ASN A 59 -4.28 2.81 18.77
C ASN A 59 -3.91 4.30 18.64
N TYR A 60 -2.91 4.60 17.80
CA TYR A 60 -2.43 5.97 17.57
C TYR A 60 -3.55 6.94 17.14
N TRP A 61 -4.43 6.52 16.21
CA TRP A 61 -5.52 7.38 15.76
C TRP A 61 -6.59 7.55 16.83
N TYR A 62 -6.80 6.59 17.73
CA TYR A 62 -7.67 6.79 18.88
C TYR A 62 -7.14 7.91 19.78
N ASN A 63 -5.85 7.90 20.10
CA ASN A 63 -5.22 8.95 20.88
C ASN A 63 -5.39 10.33 20.19
N SER A 64 -5.09 10.41 18.90
CA SER A 64 -5.22 11.67 18.15
C SER A 64 -6.66 12.20 18.10
N PHE A 65 -7.61 11.40 17.62
CA PHE A 65 -8.99 11.85 17.41
C PHE A 65 -9.77 12.01 18.73
N THR A 66 -9.68 11.02 19.62
CA THR A 66 -10.57 10.93 20.79
C THR A 66 -9.98 11.63 22.01
N ARG A 67 -8.67 11.52 22.25
CA ARG A 67 -8.06 12.11 23.46
C ARG A 67 -7.59 13.54 23.25
N LEU A 68 -6.95 13.79 22.11
CA LEU A 68 -6.39 15.10 21.79
C LEU A 68 -7.34 15.98 20.98
N GLY A 69 -8.46 15.45 20.47
CA GLY A 69 -9.41 16.18 19.62
C GLY A 69 -8.82 16.60 18.27
N ARG A 70 -7.76 15.93 17.81
CA ARG A 70 -7.00 16.28 16.60
C ARG A 70 -7.54 15.52 15.39
N ASN A 71 -8.47 16.17 14.69
CA ASN A 71 -9.11 15.67 13.47
C ASN A 71 -8.27 15.95 12.21
N TRP A 72 -7.00 15.50 12.19
CA TRP A 72 -6.04 15.85 11.13
C TRP A 72 -6.00 14.86 9.94
N PHE A 73 -6.67 13.71 10.05
CA PHE A 73 -6.52 12.61 9.11
C PHE A 73 -7.72 12.52 8.16
N ALA A 74 -7.78 13.42 7.18
CA ALA A 74 -8.66 13.29 6.03
C ALA A 74 -8.13 12.24 5.05
N VAL A 75 -9.03 11.49 4.41
CA VAL A 75 -8.68 10.55 3.35
C VAL A 75 -8.32 11.33 2.08
N SER A 76 -7.27 10.91 1.37
CA SER A 76 -6.78 11.65 0.21
C SER A 76 -7.77 11.63 -0.95
N LYS A 77 -7.86 12.75 -1.68
CA LYS A 77 -8.73 12.90 -2.86
C LYS A 77 -8.52 11.79 -3.91
N PRO A 78 -7.28 11.43 -4.32
CA PRO A 78 -7.11 10.38 -5.31
C PRO A 78 -7.64 9.01 -4.90
N LEU A 79 -7.65 8.68 -3.60
CA LEU A 79 -8.23 7.42 -3.12
C LEU A 79 -9.75 7.43 -3.20
N VAL A 80 -10.38 8.51 -2.73
CA VAL A 80 -11.84 8.65 -2.79
C VAL A 80 -12.32 8.68 -4.25
N ASP A 81 -11.67 9.47 -5.10
CA ASP A 81 -12.02 9.60 -6.52
C ASP A 81 -11.84 8.29 -7.29
N TYR A 82 -10.87 7.44 -6.90
CA TYR A 82 -10.69 6.11 -7.48
C TYR A 82 -11.76 5.12 -7.00
N MET A 83 -12.06 5.09 -5.70
CA MET A 83 -12.92 4.05 -5.10
C MET A 83 -14.42 4.31 -5.28
N LEU A 84 -14.84 5.58 -5.23
CA LEU A 84 -16.25 5.96 -5.26
C LEU A 84 -16.99 5.51 -6.53
N PRO A 85 -16.51 5.77 -7.78
CA PRO A 85 -17.22 5.34 -8.98
C PRO A 85 -17.23 3.81 -9.16
N LEU A 86 -16.37 3.09 -8.44
CA LEU A 86 -16.30 1.63 -8.48
C LEU A 86 -17.29 0.97 -7.51
N ASN A 87 -17.98 1.76 -6.68
CA ASN A 87 -18.75 1.26 -5.54
C ASN A 87 -17.91 0.30 -4.68
N ASP A 88 -16.65 0.65 -4.42
CA ASP A 88 -15.73 -0.22 -3.68
C ASP A 88 -16.24 -0.40 -2.23
N PRO A 89 -16.52 -1.64 -1.79
CA PRO A 89 -17.08 -1.88 -0.46
C PRO A 89 -16.13 -1.47 0.67
N ARG A 90 -14.84 -1.30 0.39
CA ARG A 90 -13.84 -0.87 1.39
C ARG A 90 -13.92 0.63 1.68
N LEU A 91 -14.52 1.44 0.80
CA LEU A 91 -14.54 2.91 0.98
C LEU A 91 -15.25 3.32 2.27
N ALA A 92 -16.36 2.65 2.61
CA ALA A 92 -17.12 2.90 3.83
C ALA A 92 -16.36 2.53 5.12
N VAL A 93 -15.33 1.69 5.00
CA VAL A 93 -14.43 1.36 6.11
C VAL A 93 -13.29 2.37 6.19
N TYR A 94 -12.74 2.79 5.05
CA TYR A 94 -11.59 3.68 4.99
C TYR A 94 -11.94 5.11 5.41
N ALA A 95 -13.17 5.53 5.12
CA ALA A 95 -13.59 6.90 5.23
C ALA A 95 -14.96 7.00 5.92
N ASN A 96 -15.12 7.98 6.80
CA ASN A 96 -16.43 8.44 7.22
C ASN A 96 -16.99 9.41 6.18
N LYS A 97 -18.31 9.42 6.01
CA LYS A 97 -18.99 10.49 5.26
C LYS A 97 -18.74 11.83 5.95
N ASN A 98 -18.62 12.89 5.16
CA ASN A 98 -18.52 14.26 5.66
C ASN A 98 -19.85 14.75 6.25
N ALA A 99 -19.91 16.00 6.73
CA ALA A 99 -21.12 16.56 7.34
C ALA A 99 -22.35 16.60 6.39
N ALA A 100 -22.13 16.59 5.07
CA ALA A 100 -23.18 16.55 4.05
C ALA A 100 -23.58 15.12 3.65
N GLY A 101 -23.03 14.08 4.29
CA GLY A 101 -23.36 12.68 3.98
C GLY A 101 -22.64 12.10 2.76
N ASN A 102 -21.57 12.75 2.28
CA ASN A 102 -20.84 12.38 1.07
C ASN A 102 -19.42 11.89 1.38
N TYR A 103 -18.86 11.06 0.49
CA TYR A 103 -17.43 10.75 0.51
C TYR A 103 -16.67 11.83 -0.27
N VAL A 104 -15.82 12.59 0.42
CA VAL A 104 -15.06 13.69 -0.19
C VAL A 104 -13.63 13.62 0.31
N GLY A 105 -12.68 13.28 -0.57
CA GLY A 105 -11.28 13.26 -0.20
C GLY A 105 -10.64 14.65 -0.23
N LEU A 106 -9.57 14.83 0.56
CA LEU A 106 -8.80 16.06 0.64
C LEU A 106 -7.54 15.97 -0.23
N ASP A 107 -7.27 17.03 -0.99
CA ASP A 107 -6.01 17.15 -1.72
C ASP A 107 -4.82 17.25 -0.78
N TYR A 108 -3.75 16.53 -1.08
CA TYR A 108 -2.49 16.64 -0.34
C TYR A 108 -1.65 17.82 -0.86
N GLY A 109 -0.84 18.40 0.03
CA GLY A 109 0.09 19.47 -0.33
C GLY A 109 -0.58 20.77 -0.79
N LEU A 110 -1.76 21.08 -0.24
CA LEU A 110 -2.37 22.40 -0.39
C LEU A 110 -1.46 23.47 0.25
N PRO A 111 -1.34 24.66 -0.36
CA PRO A 111 -0.51 25.73 0.18
C PRO A 111 -1.14 26.25 1.48
N GLY A 112 -0.30 26.75 2.39
CA GLY A 112 -0.74 27.25 3.69
C GLY A 112 -1.75 28.41 3.63
N SER A 113 -1.89 29.05 2.47
CA SER A 113 -2.91 30.06 2.19
C SER A 113 -4.32 29.49 1.99
N VAL A 114 -4.47 28.19 1.75
CA VAL A 114 -5.76 27.53 1.55
C VAL A 114 -6.33 27.13 2.91
N THR A 115 -7.46 27.73 3.28
CA THR A 115 -8.21 27.32 4.47
C THR A 115 -8.92 25.99 4.23
N VAL A 116 -8.55 24.96 4.99
CA VAL A 116 -9.22 23.65 4.97
C VAL A 116 -10.30 23.62 6.05
N VAL A 117 -11.57 23.62 5.64
CA VAL A 117 -12.69 23.37 6.56
C VAL A 117 -12.90 21.86 6.67
N ILE A 118 -12.36 21.27 7.73
CA ILE A 118 -12.25 19.81 7.86
C ILE A 118 -13.58 19.06 7.73
N ASN A 119 -14.69 19.66 8.18
CA ASN A 119 -16.03 19.07 8.11
C ASN A 119 -16.56 18.83 6.68
N ASN A 120 -15.94 19.45 5.69
CA ASN A 120 -16.26 19.24 4.28
C ASN A 120 -15.63 17.97 3.71
N TYR A 121 -14.68 17.37 4.44
CA TYR A 121 -13.90 16.23 3.98
C TYR A 121 -14.21 14.97 4.80
N SER A 122 -14.00 13.83 4.16
CA SER A 122 -14.10 12.52 4.76
C SER A 122 -12.86 12.22 5.59
N LEU A 123 -13.07 12.05 6.89
CA LEU A 123 -12.01 11.64 7.82
C LEU A 123 -11.83 10.13 7.83
N LEU A 124 -10.69 9.67 8.34
CA LEU A 124 -10.41 8.25 8.57
C LEU A 124 -11.60 7.56 9.27
N GLY A 125 -12.00 6.41 8.72
CA GLY A 125 -13.15 5.64 9.17
C GLY A 125 -13.08 5.30 10.66
N SER A 126 -14.21 5.45 11.36
CA SER A 126 -14.26 5.33 12.83
C SER A 126 -13.80 3.98 13.37
N ASN A 127 -14.06 2.89 12.63
CA ASN A 127 -13.68 1.54 13.03
C ASN A 127 -12.16 1.29 12.98
N LEU A 128 -11.40 2.14 12.29
CA LEU A 128 -9.94 2.04 12.18
C LEU A 128 -9.20 2.78 13.31
N ARG A 129 -9.96 3.53 14.12
CA ARG A 129 -9.45 4.41 15.18
C ARG A 129 -10.17 4.20 16.51
N LEU A 130 -10.73 3.00 16.74
CA LEU A 130 -11.12 2.56 18.07
C LEU A 130 -9.87 2.29 18.90
N GLN A 131 -9.99 2.32 20.22
CA GLN A 131 -8.83 2.19 21.12
C GLN A 131 -8.02 0.91 20.86
N ASN A 132 -8.70 -0.18 20.56
CA ASN A 132 -8.13 -1.50 20.28
C ASN A 132 -8.11 -1.85 18.78
N SER A 133 -8.34 -0.90 17.87
CA SER A 133 -8.29 -1.17 16.42
C SER A 133 -6.90 -1.70 16.05
N PRO A 134 -6.80 -2.90 15.46
CA PRO A 134 -5.51 -3.48 15.11
C PRO A 134 -4.92 -2.80 13.86
N VAL A 135 -3.61 -2.88 13.72
CA VAL A 135 -2.91 -2.47 12.50
C VAL A 135 -2.30 -3.70 11.83
N ALA A 136 -2.75 -4.03 10.64
CA ALA A 136 -2.12 -5.07 9.83
C ALA A 136 -0.73 -4.60 9.38
N LEU A 137 0.20 -5.54 9.16
CA LEU A 137 1.56 -5.23 8.69
C LEU A 137 1.87 -6.04 7.42
N VAL A 138 1.74 -7.36 7.51
CA VAL A 138 1.92 -8.29 6.39
C VAL A 138 0.67 -9.15 6.29
N THR A 139 0.05 -9.17 5.11
CA THR A 139 -1.28 -9.78 4.91
C THR A 139 -1.26 -10.83 3.82
N TYR A 140 -2.20 -11.76 3.91
CA TYR A 140 -2.42 -12.77 2.88
C TYR A 140 -2.82 -12.14 1.54
N ALA A 141 -3.61 -11.06 1.55
CA ALA A 141 -3.95 -10.34 0.33
C ALA A 141 -2.71 -9.72 -0.37
N GLN A 142 -1.73 -9.20 0.37
CA GLN A 142 -0.44 -8.77 -0.21
C GLN A 142 0.27 -9.94 -0.92
N SER A 143 0.31 -11.13 -0.30
CA SER A 143 0.87 -12.34 -0.91
C SER A 143 0.12 -12.74 -2.18
N LEU A 144 -1.21 -12.67 -2.19
CA LEU A 144 -2.01 -12.99 -3.37
C LEU A 144 -1.81 -11.99 -4.52
N PHE A 145 -1.69 -10.69 -4.23
CA PHE A 145 -1.31 -9.72 -5.27
C PHE A 145 0.08 -10.00 -5.84
N ALA A 146 1.04 -10.41 -4.98
CA ALA A 146 2.36 -10.81 -5.42
C ALA A 146 2.34 -12.08 -6.29
N MET A 147 1.49 -13.06 -5.95
CA MET A 147 1.26 -14.25 -6.78
C MET A 147 0.62 -13.92 -8.13
N ALA A 148 -0.34 -12.98 -8.15
CA ALA A 148 -0.97 -12.53 -9.39
C ALA A 148 0.06 -11.90 -10.35
N GLU A 149 0.93 -11.05 -9.80
CA GLU A 149 1.99 -10.41 -10.57
C GLU A 149 3.04 -11.42 -11.04
N ALA A 150 3.48 -12.33 -10.17
CA ALA A 150 4.43 -13.38 -10.55
C ALA A 150 3.88 -14.28 -11.67
N ALA A 151 2.58 -14.61 -11.65
CA ALA A 151 1.94 -15.35 -12.74
C ALA A 151 1.93 -14.54 -14.04
N LYS A 152 1.61 -13.25 -13.97
CA LYS A 152 1.64 -12.32 -15.10
C LYS A 152 3.04 -12.18 -15.71
N MET A 153 4.07 -12.23 -14.88
CA MET A 153 5.48 -12.20 -15.29
C MET A 153 6.00 -13.56 -15.80
N GLY A 154 5.24 -14.65 -15.65
CA GLY A 154 5.69 -15.99 -15.98
C GLY A 154 6.68 -16.59 -14.97
N TRP A 155 6.77 -16.06 -13.75
CA TRP A 155 7.59 -16.63 -12.68
C TRP A 155 6.97 -17.88 -12.06
N ILE A 156 5.64 -18.02 -12.13
CA ILE A 156 4.90 -19.21 -11.72
C ILE A 156 4.05 -19.74 -12.87
N THR A 157 3.69 -21.03 -12.80
CA THR A 157 2.92 -21.70 -13.85
C THR A 157 1.47 -21.18 -13.94
N GLY A 158 0.85 -21.34 -15.11
CA GLY A 158 -0.57 -21.02 -15.35
C GLY A 158 -0.86 -19.65 -15.97
N GLY A 159 0.15 -18.79 -16.17
CA GLY A 159 0.05 -17.55 -16.95
C GLY A 159 -1.12 -16.65 -16.56
N GLU A 160 -1.83 -16.08 -17.54
CA GLU A 160 -2.97 -15.17 -17.31
C GLU A 160 -4.10 -15.80 -16.49
N THR A 161 -4.35 -17.10 -16.65
CA THR A 161 -5.37 -17.81 -15.86
C THR A 161 -5.01 -17.80 -14.38
N ALA A 162 -3.74 -18.08 -14.05
CA ALA A 162 -3.25 -18.01 -12.67
C ALA A 162 -3.18 -16.56 -12.16
N ALA A 163 -2.82 -15.60 -13.01
CA ALA A 163 -2.80 -14.19 -12.65
C ALA A 163 -4.20 -13.69 -12.26
N LYS A 164 -5.21 -13.97 -13.09
CA LYS A 164 -6.62 -13.66 -12.80
C LYS A 164 -7.09 -14.33 -11.51
N ALA A 165 -6.84 -15.63 -11.35
CA ALA A 165 -7.30 -16.38 -10.18
C ALA A 165 -6.70 -15.83 -8.87
N ASN A 166 -5.42 -15.46 -8.86
CA ASN A 166 -4.79 -14.85 -7.69
C ASN A 166 -5.26 -13.41 -7.47
N TYR A 167 -5.48 -12.63 -8.54
CA TYR A 167 -6.00 -11.27 -8.46
C TYR A 167 -7.41 -11.22 -7.85
N ASP A 168 -8.33 -12.06 -8.33
CA ASP A 168 -9.69 -12.12 -7.83
C ASP A 168 -9.70 -12.54 -6.35
N LYS A 169 -8.88 -13.53 -5.98
CA LYS A 169 -8.68 -13.93 -4.58
C LYS A 169 -8.07 -12.80 -3.74
N ALA A 170 -7.12 -12.04 -4.26
CA ALA A 170 -6.50 -10.94 -3.54
C ALA A 170 -7.54 -9.85 -3.20
N ILE A 171 -8.43 -9.53 -4.14
CA ILE A 171 -9.56 -8.62 -3.92
C ILE A 171 -10.52 -9.19 -2.88
N GLU A 172 -10.92 -10.45 -3.01
CA GLU A 172 -11.80 -11.10 -2.04
C GLU A 172 -11.21 -11.02 -0.62
N PHE A 173 -9.97 -11.45 -0.42
CA PHE A 173 -9.35 -11.46 0.90
C PHE A 173 -9.01 -10.05 1.39
N SER A 174 -8.79 -9.08 0.51
CA SER A 174 -8.74 -7.66 0.86
C SER A 174 -10.10 -7.18 1.38
N ILE A 175 -11.20 -7.47 0.69
CA ILE A 175 -12.54 -7.05 1.11
C ILE A 175 -12.87 -7.72 2.45
N ARG A 176 -12.61 -9.02 2.60
CA ARG A 176 -12.80 -9.73 3.87
C ARG A 176 -12.01 -9.11 5.02
N GLN A 177 -10.77 -8.70 4.79
CA GLN A 177 -9.94 -8.08 5.82
C GLN A 177 -10.55 -6.76 6.31
N TRP A 178 -10.94 -5.89 5.37
CA TRP A 178 -11.38 -4.54 5.70
C TRP A 178 -12.86 -4.48 6.09
N ASN A 179 -13.70 -5.26 5.43
CA ASN A 179 -15.16 -5.23 5.58
C ASN A 179 -15.68 -6.35 6.51
N ASN A 180 -14.91 -6.71 7.54
CA ASN A 180 -15.31 -7.69 8.56
C ASN A 180 -15.87 -9.01 7.98
N ASN A 181 -15.17 -9.59 7.00
CA ASN A 181 -15.54 -10.78 6.23
C ASN A 181 -16.81 -10.69 5.36
N ASP A 182 -17.50 -9.54 5.32
CA ASP A 182 -18.65 -9.34 4.44
C ASP A 182 -18.22 -9.18 2.98
N ILE A 183 -18.69 -10.12 2.15
CA ILE A 183 -18.43 -10.22 0.71
C ILE A 183 -19.70 -10.09 -0.12
N SER A 184 -20.80 -9.60 0.44
CA SER A 184 -22.08 -9.42 -0.25
C SER A 184 -21.94 -8.62 -1.55
N SER A 185 -21.06 -7.61 -1.55
CA SER A 185 -20.80 -6.75 -2.72
C SER A 185 -19.67 -7.25 -3.64
N LEU A 186 -19.01 -8.37 -3.30
CA LEU A 186 -17.81 -8.85 -4.02
C LEU A 186 -18.11 -9.17 -5.50
N SER A 187 -19.22 -9.89 -5.76
CA SER A 187 -19.56 -10.32 -7.12
C SER A 187 -19.79 -9.12 -8.04
N ALA A 188 -20.59 -8.15 -7.60
CA ALA A 188 -20.83 -6.91 -8.34
C ALA A 188 -19.55 -6.10 -8.53
N TYR A 189 -18.70 -6.02 -7.49
CA TYR A 189 -17.43 -5.31 -7.55
C TYR A 189 -16.46 -5.93 -8.57
N LEU A 190 -16.29 -7.26 -8.57
CA LEU A 190 -15.44 -7.98 -9.54
C LEU A 190 -16.01 -7.94 -10.97
N ALA A 191 -17.32 -7.80 -11.13
CA ALA A 191 -17.97 -7.66 -12.44
C ALA A 191 -17.80 -6.26 -13.06
N ASN A 192 -17.43 -5.24 -12.28
CA ASN A 192 -17.19 -3.90 -12.80
C ASN A 192 -16.00 -3.93 -13.80
N PRO A 193 -16.14 -3.51 -15.06
CA PRO A 193 -15.06 -3.57 -16.05
C PRO A 193 -13.78 -2.81 -15.65
N ALA A 194 -13.90 -1.77 -14.83
CA ALA A 194 -12.75 -1.05 -14.29
C ALA A 194 -11.98 -1.87 -13.24
N VAL A 195 -12.63 -2.85 -12.59
CA VAL A 195 -12.04 -3.75 -11.59
C VAL A 195 -11.68 -5.11 -12.18
N ALA A 196 -12.50 -5.66 -13.08
CA ALA A 196 -12.32 -6.98 -13.65
C ALA A 196 -10.89 -7.14 -14.22
N TYR A 197 -10.28 -8.30 -13.96
CA TYR A 197 -8.97 -8.61 -14.51
C TYR A 197 -9.02 -8.60 -16.04
N ASP A 198 -8.07 -7.89 -16.64
CA ASP A 198 -7.86 -7.84 -18.07
C ASP A 198 -6.38 -8.16 -18.35
N ALA A 199 -6.13 -9.11 -19.23
CA ALA A 199 -4.78 -9.55 -19.56
C ALA A 199 -3.97 -8.43 -20.23
N ALA A 200 -4.59 -7.56 -21.04
CA ALA A 200 -3.86 -6.48 -21.69
C ALA A 200 -3.33 -5.45 -20.65
N ASN A 201 -4.12 -5.18 -19.62
CA ASN A 201 -3.80 -4.22 -18.55
C ASN A 201 -3.47 -4.88 -17.20
N GLY A 202 -3.05 -6.15 -17.18
CA GLY A 202 -2.95 -6.94 -15.95
C GLY A 202 -2.09 -6.31 -14.85
N TYR A 203 -0.92 -5.75 -15.21
CA TYR A 203 -0.05 -5.04 -14.27
C TYR A 203 -0.73 -3.82 -13.63
N GLN A 204 -1.47 -3.04 -14.41
CA GLN A 204 -2.20 -1.88 -13.92
C GLN A 204 -3.34 -2.31 -12.98
N LYS A 205 -4.11 -3.34 -13.36
CA LYS A 205 -5.20 -3.87 -12.52
C LYS A 205 -4.67 -4.33 -11.16
N ILE A 206 -3.62 -5.17 -11.17
CA ILE A 206 -2.98 -5.69 -9.96
C ILE A 206 -2.41 -4.53 -9.11
N GLY A 207 -1.63 -3.63 -9.71
CA GLY A 207 -0.99 -2.51 -9.01
C GLY A 207 -2.00 -1.57 -8.36
N ASN A 208 -3.05 -1.18 -9.09
CA ASN A 208 -4.09 -0.28 -8.56
C ASN A 208 -4.86 -0.92 -7.38
N GLN A 209 -5.27 -2.19 -7.50
CA GLN A 209 -6.00 -2.85 -6.41
C GLN A 209 -5.09 -3.19 -5.22
N ARG A 210 -3.81 -3.48 -5.45
CA ARG A 210 -2.81 -3.62 -4.39
C ARG A 210 -2.61 -2.28 -3.66
N TRP A 211 -2.57 -1.17 -4.36
CA TRP A 211 -2.52 0.17 -3.76
C TRP A 211 -3.73 0.45 -2.88
N VAL A 212 -4.96 0.13 -3.32
CA VAL A 212 -6.16 0.25 -2.48
C VAL A 212 -6.08 -0.65 -1.25
N HIS A 213 -5.55 -1.87 -1.39
CA HIS A 213 -5.38 -2.79 -0.25
C HIS A 213 -4.38 -2.26 0.79
N LEU A 214 -3.31 -1.61 0.33
CA LEU A 214 -2.24 -1.05 1.17
C LEU A 214 -2.62 0.26 1.86
N PHE A 215 -3.91 0.59 1.94
CA PHE A 215 -4.41 1.67 2.79
C PHE A 215 -3.92 1.49 4.24
N LEU A 216 -3.43 2.56 4.87
CA LEU A 216 -2.70 2.58 6.15
C LEU A 216 -1.31 1.91 6.16
N HIS A 217 -0.86 1.29 5.06
CA HIS A 217 0.48 0.74 4.90
C HIS A 217 1.33 1.64 3.97
N GLY A 218 1.40 2.93 4.30
CA GLY A 218 1.92 3.98 3.42
C GLY A 218 3.32 3.71 2.86
N TYR A 219 4.25 3.22 3.67
CA TYR A 219 5.61 2.91 3.20
C TYR A 219 5.65 1.78 2.18
N GLU A 220 4.85 0.73 2.37
CA GLU A 220 4.76 -0.38 1.43
C GLU A 220 4.00 0.04 0.16
N GLY A 221 2.93 0.83 0.29
CA GLY A 221 2.24 1.44 -0.85
C GLY A 221 3.16 2.33 -1.69
N TRP A 222 3.98 3.15 -1.03
CA TRP A 222 4.99 3.99 -1.70
C TRP A 222 6.12 3.16 -2.33
N ALA A 223 6.54 2.06 -1.69
CA ALA A 223 7.52 1.15 -2.27
C ALA A 223 6.99 0.46 -3.52
N GLU A 224 5.75 -0.04 -3.49
CA GLU A 224 5.11 -0.69 -4.64
C GLU A 224 4.79 0.28 -5.76
N TRP A 225 4.35 1.51 -5.46
CA TRP A 225 4.17 2.54 -6.49
C TRP A 225 5.50 2.88 -7.19
N ARG A 226 6.60 3.04 -6.42
CA ARG A 226 7.93 3.25 -7.01
C ARG A 226 8.32 2.08 -7.92
N ARG A 227 8.18 0.84 -7.44
CA ARG A 227 8.57 -0.35 -8.17
C ARG A 227 7.73 -0.57 -9.43
N THR A 228 6.41 -0.42 -9.34
CA THR A 228 5.48 -0.78 -10.43
C THR A 228 5.14 0.39 -11.35
N GLY A 229 5.16 1.62 -10.84
CA GLY A 229 4.60 2.80 -11.50
C GLY A 229 3.07 2.93 -11.36
N PHE A 230 2.41 2.03 -10.62
CA PHE A 230 0.96 2.05 -10.43
C PHE A 230 0.57 2.41 -8.99
N PRO A 231 -0.53 3.17 -8.80
CA PRO A 231 -1.36 3.77 -9.85
C PRO A 231 -0.67 4.93 -10.58
N ASN A 232 -0.90 5.01 -11.89
CA ASN A 232 -0.31 6.01 -12.77
C ASN A 232 -1.11 7.32 -12.84
N PHE A 233 -2.26 7.39 -12.17
CA PHE A 233 -3.07 8.60 -12.02
C PHE A 233 -2.65 9.46 -10.80
N LEU A 234 -1.67 8.98 -9.99
CA LEU A 234 -1.13 9.81 -8.91
C LEU A 234 -0.26 10.92 -9.51
N ALA A 235 -0.62 12.15 -9.17
CA ALA A 235 0.10 13.35 -9.56
C ALA A 235 0.82 13.97 -8.35
N PRO A 236 1.90 14.73 -8.55
CA PRO A 236 2.44 15.60 -7.53
C PRO A 236 1.37 16.52 -6.94
N ALA A 237 1.62 17.04 -5.73
CA ALA A 237 0.69 17.99 -5.13
C ALA A 237 0.50 19.21 -6.07
N PRO A 238 -0.73 19.74 -6.24
CA PRO A 238 -1.03 20.78 -7.22
C PRO A 238 -0.14 22.02 -7.15
N ASN A 239 0.41 22.32 -5.97
CA ASN A 239 1.24 23.50 -5.72
C ASN A 239 2.70 23.15 -5.39
N ASN A 240 3.20 22.00 -5.84
CA ASN A 240 4.57 21.55 -5.57
C ASN A 240 5.63 22.16 -6.52
N ASN A 241 5.35 23.30 -7.18
CA ASN A 241 6.26 23.96 -8.13
C ASN A 241 6.83 23.03 -9.23
N GLY A 242 6.02 22.09 -9.73
CA GLY A 242 6.45 21.14 -10.76
C GLY A 242 7.43 20.06 -10.27
N ILE A 243 7.69 19.98 -8.96
CA ILE A 243 8.53 18.93 -8.38
C ILE A 243 7.77 17.61 -8.37
N LEU A 244 8.45 16.54 -8.79
CA LEU A 244 7.92 15.18 -8.83
C LEU A 244 7.57 14.64 -7.44
N ILE A 245 6.79 13.56 -7.38
CA ILE A 245 6.56 12.82 -6.13
C ILE A 245 7.92 12.23 -5.68
N PRO A 246 8.38 12.51 -4.45
CA PRO A 246 9.62 11.95 -3.91
C PRO A 246 9.72 10.43 -4.07
N ARG A 247 10.93 9.94 -4.36
CA ARG A 247 11.23 8.52 -4.51
C ARG A 247 12.12 7.97 -3.41
N ARG A 248 12.63 8.83 -2.51
CA ARG A 248 13.33 8.46 -1.28
C ARG A 248 13.26 9.58 -0.24
N GLU A 249 13.70 9.27 0.97
CA GLU A 249 14.04 10.26 1.98
C GLU A 249 15.55 10.54 1.92
N GLY A 250 15.95 11.79 2.09
CA GLY A 250 17.36 12.16 2.20
C GLY A 250 17.96 11.66 3.51
N TYR A 251 19.29 11.49 3.55
CA TYR A 251 19.94 11.17 4.82
C TYR A 251 19.79 12.32 5.84
N PRO A 252 19.73 12.02 7.15
CA PRO A 252 19.74 13.05 8.18
C PRO A 252 20.98 13.96 8.01
N THR A 253 20.78 15.27 8.17
CA THR A 253 21.85 16.26 8.00
C THR A 253 23.05 16.03 8.92
N GLN A 254 22.82 15.42 10.09
CA GLN A 254 23.83 15.08 11.09
C GLN A 254 24.82 14.00 10.61
N GLU A 255 24.43 13.11 9.68
CA GLU A 255 25.35 12.10 9.13
C GLU A 255 26.50 12.75 8.34
N ARG A 256 26.25 13.93 7.74
CA ARG A 256 27.26 14.67 6.97
C ARG A 256 28.41 15.15 7.85
N SER A 257 28.15 15.46 9.12
CA SER A 257 29.18 15.88 10.07
C SER A 257 29.72 14.72 10.91
N ASN A 258 28.85 13.83 11.38
CA ASN A 258 29.20 12.83 12.38
C ASN A 258 29.77 11.54 11.77
N ASN A 259 29.53 11.31 10.46
CA ASN A 259 29.85 10.07 9.78
C ASN A 259 30.32 10.30 8.33
N ALA A 260 31.07 11.38 8.10
CA ALA A 260 31.33 11.96 6.79
C ALA A 260 31.89 10.96 5.75
N SER A 261 32.81 10.06 6.16
CA SER A 261 33.40 9.06 5.27
C SER A 261 32.37 8.06 4.76
N ASN A 262 31.54 7.49 5.65
CA ASN A 262 30.50 6.54 5.27
C ASN A 262 29.35 7.23 4.52
N TYR A 263 29.01 8.46 4.89
CA TYR A 263 28.04 9.28 4.14
C TYR A 263 28.51 9.48 2.69
N ALA A 264 29.76 9.93 2.49
CA ALA A 264 30.31 10.16 1.16
C ALA A 264 30.35 8.86 0.33
N ALA A 265 30.76 7.74 0.93
CA ALA A 265 30.75 6.43 0.27
C ALA A 265 29.33 5.99 -0.13
N ALA A 266 28.35 6.15 0.76
CA ALA A 266 26.96 5.82 0.48
C ALA A 266 26.40 6.65 -0.68
N VAL A 267 26.57 7.98 -0.66
CA VAL A 267 26.12 8.88 -1.73
C VAL A 267 26.81 8.57 -3.06
N ALA A 268 28.12 8.29 -3.04
CA ALA A 268 28.85 7.92 -4.25
C ALA A 268 28.37 6.58 -4.85
N SER A 269 27.79 5.69 -4.04
CA SER A 269 27.21 4.42 -4.49
C SER A 269 25.77 4.52 -4.98
N PHE A 270 25.15 5.71 -4.98
CA PHE A 270 23.77 5.85 -5.41
C PHE A 270 23.62 5.41 -6.87
N PRO A 271 22.67 4.50 -7.16
CA PRO A 271 22.49 3.99 -8.50
C PRO A 271 21.87 5.08 -9.38
N TYR A 272 21.96 4.88 -10.70
CA TYR A 272 21.28 5.72 -11.70
C TYR A 272 21.71 7.20 -11.68
N GLY A 273 22.95 7.49 -11.26
CA GLY A 273 23.50 8.85 -11.20
C GLY A 273 22.85 9.73 -10.14
N GLY A 274 22.26 9.11 -9.10
CA GLY A 274 21.56 9.82 -8.05
C GLY A 274 22.47 10.64 -7.13
N VAL A 275 21.90 11.69 -6.54
CA VAL A 275 22.49 12.49 -5.46
C VAL A 275 21.66 12.32 -4.19
N ASP A 276 22.14 12.80 -3.04
CA ASP A 276 21.36 12.80 -1.79
C ASP A 276 20.26 13.88 -1.80
N ASP A 277 19.22 13.62 -2.58
CA ASP A 277 17.98 14.39 -2.66
C ASP A 277 16.74 13.48 -2.50
N LEU A 278 15.55 14.06 -2.68
CA LEU A 278 14.27 13.35 -2.56
C LEU A 278 13.87 12.60 -3.84
N ASN A 279 14.54 12.86 -4.97
CA ASN A 279 14.14 12.40 -6.31
C ASN A 279 15.00 11.24 -6.81
N ALA A 280 16.21 11.07 -6.27
CA ALA A 280 17.08 9.97 -6.61
C ALA A 280 16.42 8.62 -6.30
N ARG A 281 16.64 7.67 -7.20
CA ARG A 281 16.05 6.34 -7.12
C ARG A 281 16.86 5.44 -6.21
N VAL A 282 16.16 4.66 -5.40
CA VAL A 282 16.77 3.54 -4.68
C VAL A 282 17.08 2.40 -5.64
N TRP A 283 18.01 1.51 -5.28
CA TRP A 283 18.54 0.47 -6.18
C TRP A 283 17.48 -0.41 -6.87
N TRP A 284 16.47 -0.87 -6.14
CA TRP A 284 15.41 -1.70 -6.71
C TRP A 284 14.39 -0.89 -7.55
N ASP A 285 14.39 0.44 -7.43
CA ASP A 285 13.50 1.35 -8.15
C ASP A 285 14.06 1.72 -9.54
N LYS A 286 14.36 0.69 -10.32
CA LYS A 286 14.93 0.82 -11.66
C LYS A 286 13.91 1.48 -12.62
N PRO A 287 14.33 2.50 -13.40
CA PRO A 287 13.50 3.14 -14.43
C PRO A 287 12.85 2.15 -15.39
#